data_AF-A0A975KJX6-F1
#
_entry.id   AF-A0A975KJX6-F1
#
_cell.length_a   1.000
_cell.length_b   1.000
_cell.length_c   1.000
_cell.angle_alpha   90.00
_cell.angle_beta   90.00
_cell.angle_gamma   90.00
#
_symmetry.space_group_name_H-M   'P 1'
#
loop_
_entity.id
_entity.type
_entity.pdbx_description
1 polymer ?
#
loop_
_entity_poly.entity_id
_entity_poly.type
_entity_poly.pdbx_seq_one_letter_code
_entity_poly.pdbx_strand_id
1 'polypeptide(L)'
;MADQRMNEFAPATEVEYVYAEAADGSQVKIKKNDLIREKQIYMEVNQEIDLGFNTSALLCIKAPQLTGSLAVVLAFSNSVYFSEISNNNDVYVFTKDTPGKVCIYKTEEYGNIKVKNLTNAPSFIIVSIL
;
A
#
# COMPACT_ATOMS: atom_id res chain seq x y z
N MET A 1 -24.52 31.99 3.22
CA MET A 1 -24.11 30.72 3.86
C MET A 1 -23.59 31.07 5.24
N ALA A 2 -24.17 30.51 6.30
CA ALA A 2 -23.65 30.72 7.65
C ALA A 2 -22.41 29.84 7.81
N ASP A 3 -21.34 30.39 8.40
CA ASP A 3 -20.18 29.59 8.79
C ASP A 3 -20.65 28.51 9.77
N GLN A 4 -20.46 27.25 9.39
CA GLN A 4 -20.72 26.13 10.26
C GLN A 4 -19.64 26.14 11.35
N ARG A 5 -20.03 26.45 12.58
CA ARG A 5 -19.10 26.44 13.72
C ARG A 5 -18.52 25.03 13.84
N MET A 6 -17.20 24.92 13.86
CA MET A 6 -16.50 23.67 14.13
C MET A 6 -16.95 23.18 15.52
N ASN A 7 -17.51 21.97 15.60
CA ASN A 7 -17.93 21.38 16.87
C ASN A 7 -16.71 21.28 17.81
N GLU A 8 -16.92 21.39 19.13
CA GLU A 8 -15.87 21.15 20.12
C GLU A 8 -15.48 19.68 20.10
N PHE A 9 -14.52 19.33 19.26
CA PHE A 9 -14.00 17.98 19.13
C PHE A 9 -13.07 17.61 20.27
N ALA A 10 -13.09 16.34 20.68
CA ALA A 10 -12.11 15.84 21.62
C ALA A 10 -10.71 15.94 20.99
N PRO A 11 -9.72 16.52 21.68
CA PRO A 11 -8.36 16.60 21.16
C PRO A 11 -7.81 15.19 20.93
N ALA A 12 -7.02 15.04 19.86
CA ALA A 12 -6.38 13.77 19.55
C ALA A 12 -5.43 13.36 20.68
N THR A 13 -5.82 12.36 21.47
CA THR A 13 -4.99 11.84 22.57
C THR A 13 -3.95 10.82 22.09
N GLU A 14 -4.17 10.23 20.92
CA GLU A 14 -3.33 9.18 20.35
C GLU A 14 -2.56 9.68 19.12
N VAL A 15 -1.23 9.60 19.18
CA VAL A 15 -0.32 10.11 18.14
C VAL A 15 -0.47 9.37 16.79
N GLU A 16 -0.96 8.12 16.80
CA GLU A 16 -1.17 7.30 15.59
C GLU A 16 -2.38 7.75 14.76
N TYR A 17 -3.28 8.56 15.33
CA TYR A 17 -4.55 8.90 14.71
C TYR A 17 -4.67 10.38 14.38
N VAL A 18 -5.53 10.68 13.43
CA VAL A 18 -6.10 12.00 13.23
C VAL A 18 -7.61 11.91 13.36
N TYR A 19 -8.23 13.00 13.77
CA TYR A 19 -9.66 13.08 13.94
C TYR A 19 -10.19 14.06 12.90
N ALA A 20 -11.26 13.67 12.21
CA ALA A 20 -11.92 14.47 11.19
C ALA A 20 -13.42 14.57 11.51
N GLU A 21 -14.09 15.54 10.89
CA GLU A 21 -15.55 15.69 10.95
C GLU A 21 -16.18 14.93 9.77
N ALA A 22 -17.13 14.05 10.08
CA ALA A 22 -17.95 13.39 9.07
C ALA A 22 -19.07 14.33 8.58
N ALA A 23 -19.71 13.98 7.47
CA ALA A 23 -20.76 14.82 6.86
C ALA A 23 -21.99 15.05 7.77
N ASP A 24 -22.18 14.22 8.79
CA ASP A 24 -23.23 14.33 9.81
C ASP A 24 -22.80 15.15 11.04
N GLY A 25 -21.59 15.71 11.05
CA GLY A 25 -21.02 16.48 12.14
C GLY A 25 -20.37 15.65 13.26
N SER A 26 -20.33 14.32 13.12
CA SER A 26 -19.68 13.43 14.08
C SER A 26 -18.16 13.41 13.93
N GLN A 27 -17.45 13.10 15.01
CA GLN A 27 -16.00 12.95 14.99
C GLN A 27 -15.63 11.52 14.55
N VAL A 28 -14.91 11.40 13.44
CA VAL A 28 -14.33 10.14 12.97
C VAL A 28 -12.84 10.06 13.30
N LYS A 29 -12.43 8.91 13.80
CA LYS A 29 -11.04 8.58 14.14
C LYS A 29 -10.41 7.81 12.98
N ILE A 30 -9.35 8.34 12.38
CA ILE A 30 -8.66 7.78 11.20
C ILE A 30 -7.23 7.44 11.59
N LYS A 31 -6.74 6.23 11.32
CA LYS A 31 -5.32 5.92 11.49
C LYS A 31 -4.52 6.72 10.47
N LYS A 32 -3.42 7.35 10.89
CA LYS A 32 -2.52 8.04 9.96
C LYS A 32 -2.07 7.13 8.83
N ASN A 33 -1.84 5.85 9.11
CA ASN A 33 -1.46 4.84 8.11
C ASN A 33 -2.52 4.60 7.02
N ASP A 34 -3.79 4.91 7.28
CA ASP A 34 -4.87 4.78 6.29
C ASP A 34 -4.93 5.99 5.35
N LEU A 35 -4.35 7.13 5.75
CA LEU A 35 -4.26 8.35 4.92
C LEU A 35 -3.03 8.36 4.00
N ILE A 36 -2.10 7.44 4.20
CA ILE A 36 -0.86 7.38 3.45
C ILE A 36 -1.15 6.88 2.02
N ARG A 37 -1.00 7.76 1.03
CA ARG A 37 -1.03 7.38 -0.41
C ARG A 37 0.17 6.52 -0.83
N GLU A 38 1.28 6.62 -0.08
CA GLU A 38 2.55 5.93 -0.37
C GLU A 38 3.07 5.20 0.87
N LYS A 39 2.90 3.87 0.92
CA LYS A 39 3.47 3.07 2.01
C LYS A 39 4.95 2.83 1.77
N GLN A 40 5.79 3.35 2.66
CA GLN A 40 7.21 3.07 2.71
C GLN A 40 7.45 1.89 3.65
N ILE A 41 8.10 0.85 3.15
CA ILE A 41 8.18 -0.44 3.81
C ILE A 41 9.62 -0.92 3.76
N TYR A 42 10.18 -1.17 4.93
CA TYR A 42 11.45 -1.90 5.06
C TYR A 42 11.14 -3.38 5.28
N MET A 43 11.78 -4.25 4.51
CA MET A 43 11.54 -5.69 4.51
C MET A 43 12.84 -6.46 4.65
N GLU A 44 12.95 -7.28 5.68
CA GLU A 44 14.00 -8.28 5.83
C GLU A 44 13.87 -9.39 4.77
N VAL A 45 14.93 -10.18 4.60
CA VAL A 45 14.91 -11.32 3.67
C VAL A 45 13.84 -12.34 4.08
N ASN A 46 13.04 -12.80 3.12
CA ASN A 46 11.88 -13.69 3.28
C ASN A 46 10.70 -13.10 4.07
N GLN A 47 10.73 -11.82 4.44
CA GLN A 47 9.60 -11.18 5.10
C GLN A 47 8.42 -11.02 4.13
N GLU A 48 7.22 -11.30 4.61
CA GLU A 48 5.93 -11.04 3.95
C GLU A 48 5.18 -9.94 4.70
N ILE A 49 4.57 -9.02 3.96
CA ILE A 49 3.76 -7.93 4.50
C ILE A 49 2.44 -7.87 3.76
N ASP A 50 1.35 -7.81 4.53
CA ASP A 50 0.01 -7.52 4.03
C ASP A 50 -0.15 -5.99 3.93
N LEU A 51 -0.49 -5.51 2.73
CA LEU A 51 -0.68 -4.08 2.50
C LEU A 51 -2.04 -3.57 2.99
N GLY A 52 -3.01 -4.45 3.22
CA GLY A 52 -4.38 -4.15 3.64
C GLY A 52 -5.27 -3.62 2.51
N PHE A 53 -4.86 -3.78 1.25
CA PHE A 53 -5.59 -3.28 0.09
C PHE A 53 -6.17 -4.43 -0.72
N ASN A 54 -7.48 -4.41 -0.95
CA ASN A 54 -8.20 -5.43 -1.73
C ASN A 54 -9.07 -4.88 -2.86
N THR A 55 -9.04 -3.56 -3.08
CA THR A 55 -9.76 -2.89 -4.17
C THR A 55 -8.95 -2.89 -5.47
N SER A 56 -9.62 -2.69 -6.61
CA SER A 56 -8.95 -2.43 -7.87
C SER A 56 -8.18 -1.11 -7.79
N ALA A 57 -6.90 -1.12 -8.13
CA ALA A 57 -6.02 0.01 -7.95
C ALA A 57 -4.84 -0.03 -8.93
N LEU A 58 -4.36 1.15 -9.34
CA LEU A 58 -3.09 1.27 -10.01
C LEU A 58 -1.99 1.37 -8.94
N LEU A 59 -1.13 0.36 -8.88
CA LEU A 59 -0.01 0.31 -7.95
C LEU A 59 1.28 0.71 -8.64
N CYS A 60 1.99 1.64 -8.04
CA CYS A 60 3.35 2.00 -8.41
C CYS A 60 4.30 1.53 -7.31
N ILE A 61 5.24 0.66 -7.65
CA ILE A 61 6.21 0.10 -6.71
C ILE A 61 7.61 0.48 -7.12
N LYS A 62 8.35 1.03 -6.16
CA LYS A 62 9.74 1.43 -6.33
C LYS A 62 10.60 0.74 -5.28
N ALA A 63 11.74 0.20 -5.70
CA ALA A 63 12.80 -0.27 -4.79
C ALA A 63 14.00 0.68 -4.91
N PRO A 64 14.09 1.75 -4.11
CA PRO A 64 15.04 2.85 -4.34
C PRO A 64 16.53 2.45 -4.31
N GLN A 65 16.86 1.38 -3.58
CA GLN A 65 18.20 0.80 -3.48
C GLN A 65 18.65 0.09 -4.77
N LEU A 66 17.73 -0.19 -5.69
CA LEU A 66 18.00 -0.82 -6.97
C LEU A 66 17.86 0.23 -8.08
N THR A 67 18.95 0.50 -8.81
CA THR A 67 18.98 1.53 -9.86
C THR A 67 17.93 1.25 -10.94
N GLY A 68 17.02 2.19 -11.15
CA GLY A 68 15.98 2.10 -12.19
C GLY A 68 14.77 1.22 -11.83
N SER A 69 14.71 0.70 -10.60
CA SER A 69 13.68 -0.25 -10.20
C SER A 69 12.32 0.42 -9.95
N LEU A 70 11.44 0.27 -10.94
CA LEU A 70 10.05 0.75 -10.94
C LEU A 70 9.17 -0.30 -11.61
N ALA A 71 8.08 -0.67 -10.95
CA ALA A 71 7.00 -1.43 -11.54
C ALA A 71 5.67 -0.69 -11.38
N VAL A 72 4.86 -0.71 -12.44
CA VAL A 72 3.51 -0.17 -12.44
C VAL A 72 2.57 -1.29 -12.85
N VAL A 73 1.60 -1.59 -11.98
CA VAL A 73 0.65 -2.67 -12.20
C VAL A 73 -0.77 -2.28 -11.85
N LEU A 74 -1.72 -2.83 -12.59
CA LEU A 74 -3.13 -2.73 -12.28
C LEU A 74 -3.55 -3.97 -11.49
N ALA A 75 -3.97 -3.75 -10.25
CA ALA A 75 -4.60 -4.75 -9.41
C ALA A 75 -6.11 -4.73 -9.60
N PHE A 76 -6.75 -5.91 -9.54
CA PHE A 76 -8.20 -6.05 -9.58
C PHE A 76 -8.71 -6.63 -8.26
N SER A 77 -9.83 -6.13 -7.76
CA SER A 77 -10.45 -6.65 -6.54
C SER A 77 -10.92 -8.10 -6.71
N ASN A 78 -11.50 -8.40 -7.86
CA ASN A 78 -12.12 -9.69 -8.21
C ASN A 78 -11.16 -10.68 -8.91
N SER A 79 -9.86 -10.49 -8.80
CA SER A 79 -8.86 -11.38 -9.41
C SER A 79 -7.65 -11.52 -8.49
N VAL A 80 -6.97 -12.65 -8.62
CA VAL A 80 -5.62 -12.87 -8.04
C VAL A 80 -4.51 -12.40 -8.98
N TYR A 81 -4.86 -12.11 -10.24
CA TYR A 81 -3.92 -11.67 -11.27
C TYR A 81 -3.82 -10.15 -11.33
N PHE A 82 -2.62 -9.68 -11.67
CA PHE A 82 -2.33 -8.27 -11.92
C PHE A 82 -2.06 -8.08 -13.42
N SER A 83 -2.42 -6.91 -13.97
CA SER A 83 -1.98 -6.52 -15.30
C SER A 83 -0.71 -5.68 -15.18
N GLU A 84 0.37 -6.15 -15.80
CA GLU A 84 1.66 -5.46 -15.83
C GLU A 84 1.62 -4.34 -16.89
N ILE A 85 1.89 -3.10 -16.47
CA ILE A 85 1.90 -1.95 -17.38
C ILE A 85 3.33 -1.55 -17.75
N SER A 86 4.23 -1.55 -16.76
CA SER A 86 5.65 -1.27 -16.95
C SER A 86 6.46 -1.95 -15.87
N ASN A 87 7.58 -2.57 -16.25
CA ASN A 87 8.47 -3.26 -15.34
C ASN A 87 9.91 -3.07 -15.81
N ASN A 88 10.72 -2.46 -14.96
CA ASN A 88 12.16 -2.55 -15.09
C ASN A 88 12.62 -3.74 -14.24
N ASN A 89 13.27 -4.72 -14.89
CA ASN A 89 13.69 -6.08 -14.49
C ASN A 89 13.78 -6.51 -13.00
N ASP A 90 13.80 -5.61 -12.04
CA ASP A 90 14.06 -5.84 -10.61
C ASP A 90 12.84 -5.83 -9.69
N VAL A 91 11.68 -5.28 -10.10
CA VAL A 91 10.42 -5.40 -9.33
C VAL A 91 9.44 -6.23 -10.15
N TYR A 92 9.20 -7.47 -9.74
CA TYR A 92 8.37 -8.41 -10.48
C TYR A 92 7.02 -8.58 -9.79
N VAL A 93 5.94 -8.33 -10.53
CA VAL A 93 4.58 -8.57 -10.05
C VAL A 93 4.17 -9.95 -10.50
N PHE A 94 3.77 -10.82 -9.56
CA PHE A 94 3.78 -12.26 -9.83
C PHE A 94 2.45 -12.97 -9.63
N THR A 95 2.40 -14.09 -10.35
CA THR A 95 1.61 -15.30 -10.17
C THR A 95 2.33 -16.44 -9.39
N LYS A 96 3.57 -16.25 -8.89
CA LYS A 96 4.48 -17.28 -8.29
C LYS A 96 5.71 -16.65 -7.57
N ASP A 97 6.22 -17.27 -6.50
CA ASP A 97 7.49 -16.86 -5.87
C ASP A 97 8.70 -16.98 -6.83
N THR A 98 9.52 -15.93 -6.94
CA THR A 98 10.76 -15.95 -7.74
C THR A 98 11.98 -15.50 -6.93
N PRO A 99 13.03 -16.34 -6.83
CA PRO A 99 14.25 -16.00 -6.11
C PRO A 99 14.93 -14.75 -6.68
N GLY A 100 15.50 -13.93 -5.79
CA GLY A 100 16.27 -12.75 -6.17
C GLY A 100 15.44 -11.50 -6.45
N LYS A 101 14.12 -11.53 -6.21
CA LYS A 101 13.21 -10.41 -6.50
C LYS A 101 12.34 -10.05 -5.30
N VAL A 102 11.83 -8.82 -5.30
CA VAL A 102 10.68 -8.44 -4.48
C VAL A 102 9.43 -8.84 -5.25
N CYS A 103 8.55 -9.62 -4.62
CA CYS A 103 7.34 -10.17 -5.24
C CYS A 103 6.10 -9.53 -4.64
N ILE A 104 5.12 -9.24 -5.50
CA ILE A 104 3.81 -8.72 -5.12
C ILE A 104 2.75 -9.66 -5.66
N TYR A 105 1.80 -10.05 -4.81
CA TYR A 105 0.82 -11.07 -5.13
C TYR A 105 -0.45 -10.94 -4.29
N LYS A 106 -1.43 -11.76 -4.64
CA LYS A 106 -2.70 -11.93 -3.93
C LYS A 106 -3.05 -13.42 -3.97
N THR A 107 -3.50 -13.98 -2.86
CA THR A 107 -3.72 -15.44 -2.73
C THR A 107 -5.17 -15.86 -2.96
N GLU A 108 -6.12 -14.93 -2.88
CA GLU A 108 -7.55 -15.19 -2.97
C GLU A 108 -8.27 -14.02 -3.68
N GLU A 109 -9.35 -14.31 -4.39
CA GLU A 109 -10.22 -13.26 -4.94
C GLU A 109 -10.76 -12.39 -3.79
N TYR A 110 -10.80 -11.07 -3.96
CA TYR A 110 -11.15 -10.09 -2.92
C TYR A 110 -10.24 -10.06 -1.67
N GLY A 111 -9.17 -10.86 -1.65
CA GLY A 111 -8.13 -10.79 -0.62
C GLY A 111 -7.24 -9.57 -0.73
N ASN A 112 -6.43 -9.37 0.30
CA ASN A 112 -5.46 -8.28 0.32
C ASN A 112 -4.25 -8.57 -0.57
N ILE A 113 -3.69 -7.50 -1.11
CA ILE A 113 -2.42 -7.51 -1.82
C ILE A 113 -1.29 -7.60 -0.80
N LYS A 114 -0.34 -8.49 -1.07
CA LYS A 114 0.81 -8.78 -0.22
C LYS A 114 2.11 -8.57 -0.98
N VAL A 115 3.16 -8.30 -0.23
CA VAL A 115 4.53 -8.14 -0.74
C VAL A 115 5.46 -9.05 0.03
N LYS A 116 6.37 -9.73 -0.67
CA LYS A 116 7.37 -10.62 -0.08
C LYS A 116 8.74 -10.32 -0.65
N ASN A 117 9.73 -10.18 0.23
CA ASN A 117 11.12 -9.97 -0.18
C ASN A 117 11.83 -11.32 -0.36
N LEU A 118 12.01 -11.77 -1.60
CA LEU A 118 12.79 -12.98 -1.92
C LEU A 118 14.19 -12.66 -2.46
N THR A 119 14.66 -11.42 -2.27
CA THR A 119 16.03 -11.04 -2.60
C THR A 119 17.01 -11.55 -1.55
N ASN A 120 18.31 -11.47 -1.83
CA ASN A 120 19.36 -11.92 -0.91
C ASN A 120 19.74 -10.87 0.15
N ALA A 121 19.03 -9.73 0.20
CA ALA A 121 19.31 -8.63 1.11
C ALA A 121 18.02 -7.93 1.59
N PRO A 122 18.05 -7.18 2.69
CA PRO A 122 16.93 -6.34 3.06
C PRO A 122 16.59 -5.34 1.96
N SER A 123 15.30 -5.10 1.77
CA SER A 123 14.79 -4.22 0.71
C SER A 123 13.93 -3.11 1.30
N PHE A 124 14.13 -1.90 0.78
CA PHE A 124 13.25 -0.78 1.00
C PHE A 124 12.32 -0.64 -0.21
N ILE A 125 11.02 -0.56 0.04
CA ILE A 125 10.01 -0.53 -1.02
C ILE A 125 9.04 0.61 -0.74
N ILE A 126 8.69 1.33 -1.79
CA ILE A 126 7.65 2.35 -1.75
C ILE A 126 6.51 1.83 -2.61
N VAL A 127 5.33 1.66 -2.02
CA VAL A 127 4.10 1.26 -2.71
C VAL A 127 3.14 2.43 -2.70
N SER A 128 2.83 2.94 -3.88
CA SER A 128 1.89 4.05 -4.07
C SER A 128 0.62 3.56 -4.73
N ILE A 129 -0.52 4.01 -4.21
CA ILE A 129 -1.82 3.82 -4.86
C ILE A 129 -2.13 5.09 -5.64
N LEU A 130 -2.27 4.95 -6.95
CA LEU A 130 -2.57 6.03 -7.89
C LEU A 130 -4.08 6.11 -8.18
#